data_AF-L1LDY4-F1
#
_entry.id   AF-L1LDY4-F1
#
_cell.length_a   1.000
_cell.length_b   1.000
_cell.length_c   1.000
_cell.angle_alpha   90.00
_cell.angle_beta   90.00
_cell.angle_gamma   90.00
#
_symmetry.space_group_name_H-M   'P 1'
#
loop_
_entity.id
_entity.type
_entity.pdbx_description
1 polymer ?
#
loop_
_entity_poly.entity_id
_entity_poly.type
_entity_poly.pdbx_seq_one_letter_code
_entity_poly.pdbx_strand_id
1 'polypeptide(L)'
;MGGSHSKPVTVDISRYPGGLGDQVKQDDKGGLYYEIGGKVLLTDEWFPDPEGTYRKITHTPKDGQNISKISKGGQDQILSPGNLSQYSSVSVYYWGQDHHCSKPLLIQLGSGNEYYKYVSSGNSWNKDGSITSSTLREKLDKQNCSRNKAHIINLEER
;
A
#
# COMPACT_ATOMS: atom_id res chain seq x y z
N MET A 1 27.56 -2.58 25.75
CA MET A 1 26.23 -2.00 25.46
C MET A 1 25.70 -2.73 24.23
N GLY A 2 24.82 -3.73 24.44
CA GLY A 2 24.29 -4.53 23.34
C GLY A 2 23.22 -3.74 22.60
N GLY A 3 23.56 -3.21 21.42
CA GLY A 3 22.58 -2.56 20.56
C GLY A 3 21.53 -3.59 20.16
N SER A 4 20.31 -3.41 20.66
CA SER A 4 19.14 -4.12 20.16
C SER A 4 18.90 -3.63 18.74
N HIS A 5 19.54 -4.26 17.76
CA HIS A 5 19.21 -4.05 16.36
C HIS A 5 17.79 -4.60 16.17
N SER A 6 16.81 -3.71 16.15
CA SER A 6 15.43 -4.04 15.81
C SER A 6 15.43 -4.87 14.53
N LYS A 7 14.88 -6.08 14.58
CA LYS A 7 14.85 -6.97 13.41
C LYS A 7 14.17 -6.24 12.24
N PRO A 8 14.78 -6.22 11.05
CA PRO A 8 14.17 -5.59 9.89
C PRO A 8 12.85 -6.27 9.52
N VAL A 9 11.84 -5.48 9.18
CA VAL A 9 10.49 -5.97 8.87
C VAL A 9 10.25 -5.98 7.38
N THR A 10 9.61 -7.05 6.89
CA THR A 10 9.10 -7.12 5.52
C THR A 10 7.65 -6.72 5.51
N VAL A 11 7.32 -5.70 4.73
CA VAL A 11 5.94 -5.29 4.46
C VAL A 11 5.41 -6.12 3.29
N ASP A 12 4.41 -6.95 3.51
CA ASP A 12 3.79 -7.78 2.47
C ASP A 12 2.44 -7.17 2.05
N ILE A 13 2.42 -6.51 0.89
CA ILE A 13 1.26 -5.76 0.37
C ILE A 13 0.17 -6.68 -0.21
N SER A 14 0.32 -8.00 -0.11
CA SER A 14 -0.79 -8.93 -0.31
C SER A 14 -1.59 -9.18 0.97
N ARG A 15 -1.20 -8.60 2.11
CA ARG A 15 -1.95 -8.68 3.37
C ARG A 15 -2.95 -7.54 3.44
N TYR A 16 -4.23 -7.87 3.59
CA TYR A 16 -5.32 -6.90 3.68
C TYR A 16 -6.42 -7.42 4.62
N PRO A 17 -7.20 -6.52 5.25
CA PRO A 17 -8.38 -6.91 6.02
C PRO A 17 -9.38 -7.72 5.17
N GLY A 18 -9.79 -8.89 5.68
CA GLY A 18 -10.67 -9.82 4.96
C GLY A 18 -9.97 -10.71 3.92
N GLY A 19 -8.64 -10.74 3.90
CA GLY A 19 -7.87 -11.64 3.03
C GLY A 19 -8.06 -13.13 3.34
N LEU A 20 -7.68 -13.97 2.37
CA LEU A 20 -7.85 -15.42 2.46
C LEU A 20 -6.99 -16.04 3.58
N GLY A 21 -7.64 -16.80 4.47
CA GLY A 21 -7.00 -17.58 5.55
C GLY A 21 -6.56 -16.74 6.76
N ASP A 22 -5.84 -17.37 7.70
CA ASP A 22 -5.36 -16.74 8.95
C ASP A 22 -4.12 -15.83 8.73
N GLN A 23 -4.06 -15.17 7.58
CA GLN A 23 -2.96 -14.31 7.17
C GLN A 23 -2.89 -12.99 7.94
N VAL A 24 -4.05 -12.50 8.37
CA VAL A 24 -4.21 -11.29 9.18
C VAL A 24 -4.96 -11.68 10.44
N LYS A 25 -4.41 -11.29 11.58
CA LYS A 25 -4.94 -11.53 12.92
C LYS A 25 -5.57 -10.25 13.45
N GLN A 26 -6.48 -10.40 14.40
CA GLN A 26 -7.07 -9.31 15.15
C GLN A 26 -6.60 -9.39 16.61
N ASP A 27 -6.22 -8.26 17.21
CA ASP A 27 -5.91 -8.17 18.63
C ASP A 27 -7.16 -7.92 19.49
N ASP A 28 -7.01 -7.99 20.81
CA ASP A 28 -8.10 -7.82 21.78
C ASP A 28 -8.81 -6.45 21.69
N LYS A 29 -8.20 -5.47 21.01
CA LYS A 29 -8.76 -4.13 20.80
C LYS A 29 -9.38 -3.95 19.41
N GLY A 30 -9.44 -5.02 18.61
CA GLY A 30 -9.94 -4.97 17.24
C GLY A 30 -8.90 -4.54 16.20
N GLY A 31 -7.64 -4.33 16.59
CA GLY A 31 -6.57 -3.94 15.68
C GLY A 31 -6.12 -5.10 14.79
N LEU A 32 -6.02 -4.87 13.48
CA LEU A 32 -5.60 -5.88 12.51
C LEU A 32 -4.08 -5.86 12.33
N TYR A 33 -3.46 -7.04 12.22
CA TYR A 33 -2.02 -7.16 12.05
C TYR A 33 -1.59 -8.49 11.41
N TYR A 34 -0.35 -8.54 10.93
CA TYR A 34 0.34 -9.78 10.55
C TYR A 34 1.80 -9.75 11.01
N GLU A 35 2.49 -10.88 10.92
CA GLU A 35 3.87 -11.01 11.41
C GLU A 35 4.80 -11.62 10.35
N ILE A 36 5.70 -10.80 9.80
CA ILE A 36 6.77 -11.22 8.88
C ILE A 36 8.05 -10.47 9.27
N GLY A 37 8.91 -11.10 10.07
CA GLY A 37 10.10 -10.46 10.65
C GLY A 37 9.81 -9.49 11.82
N GLY A 38 8.55 -9.10 12.02
CA GLY A 38 8.02 -8.30 13.11
C GLY A 38 6.52 -8.08 12.96
N LYS A 39 5.87 -7.49 13.97
CA LYS A 39 4.43 -7.20 13.95
C LYS A 39 4.17 -5.97 13.08
N VAL A 40 3.27 -6.11 12.10
CA VAL A 40 2.85 -5.04 11.20
C VAL A 40 1.36 -4.82 11.35
N LEU A 41 0.98 -3.62 11.77
CA LEU A 41 -0.42 -3.19 11.90
C LEU A 41 -0.98 -2.83 10.52
N LEU A 42 -2.27 -3.09 10.34
CA LEU A 42 -3.03 -2.78 9.13
C LEU A 42 -4.16 -1.80 9.44
N THR A 43 -4.31 -0.78 8.60
CA THR A 43 -5.55 0.00 8.49
C THR A 43 -6.08 -0.08 7.06
N ASP A 44 -7.37 0.11 6.90
CA ASP A 44 -8.07 0.08 5.62
C ASP A 44 -9.09 1.22 5.58
N GLU A 45 -8.86 2.16 4.67
CA GLU A 45 -9.58 3.42 4.58
C GLU A 45 -10.10 3.59 3.15
N TRP A 46 -11.31 4.17 3.01
CA TRP A 46 -11.81 4.57 1.70
C TRP A 46 -11.17 5.89 1.23
N PHE A 47 -10.91 5.99 -0.07
CA PHE A 47 -10.38 7.19 -0.70
C PHE A 47 -11.10 7.48 -2.05
N PRO A 48 -11.51 8.73 -2.32
CA PRO A 48 -11.70 9.78 -1.32
C PRO A 48 -12.82 9.38 -0.34
N ASP A 49 -12.66 9.69 0.93
CA ASP A 49 -13.72 9.57 1.94
C ASP A 49 -14.76 10.69 1.73
N PRO A 50 -16.09 10.45 1.80
CA PRO A 50 -16.79 9.19 2.10
C PRO A 50 -17.27 8.38 0.88
N GLU A 51 -17.10 8.90 -0.33
CA GLU A 51 -17.65 8.31 -1.57
C GLU A 51 -16.91 7.04 -2.03
N GLY A 52 -15.64 6.89 -1.63
CA GLY A 52 -14.83 5.67 -1.65
C GLY A 52 -14.71 4.92 -2.97
N THR A 53 -13.95 5.45 -3.95
CA THR A 53 -13.62 4.68 -5.19
C THR A 53 -12.44 3.72 -4.99
N TYR A 54 -11.54 4.07 -4.09
CA TYR A 54 -10.29 3.37 -3.80
C TYR A 54 -10.23 2.96 -2.35
N ARG A 55 -9.49 1.88 -2.08
CA ARG A 55 -9.09 1.49 -0.72
C ARG A 55 -7.63 1.84 -0.52
N LYS A 56 -7.30 2.46 0.61
CA LYS A 56 -5.95 2.71 1.07
C LYS A 56 -5.66 1.77 2.22
N ILE A 57 -4.75 0.83 2.01
CA ILE A 57 -4.32 -0.11 3.03
C ILE A 57 -2.95 0.33 3.55
N THR A 58 -2.86 0.63 4.84
CA THR A 58 -1.62 1.13 5.45
C THR A 58 -0.99 0.05 6.32
N HIS A 59 0.26 -0.28 6.02
CA HIS A 59 1.10 -1.22 6.75
C HIS A 59 2.07 -0.44 7.65
N THR A 60 1.97 -0.64 8.96
CA THR A 60 2.79 0.08 9.95
C THR A 60 3.53 -0.91 10.84
N PRO A 61 4.85 -1.10 10.66
CA PRO A 61 5.66 -1.87 11.61
C PRO A 61 5.48 -1.32 13.03
N LYS A 62 5.24 -2.22 13.98
CA LYS A 62 5.10 -1.85 15.38
C LYS A 62 6.47 -1.51 15.98
N ASP A 63 6.48 -0.77 17.08
CA ASP A 63 7.66 -0.52 17.92
C ASP A 63 8.84 0.16 17.19
N GLY A 64 8.54 0.93 16.12
CA GLY A 64 9.55 1.68 15.37
C GLY A 64 10.50 0.82 14.55
N GLN A 65 10.12 -0.43 14.24
CA GLN A 65 10.95 -1.30 13.41
C GLN A 65 11.12 -0.75 11.99
N ASN A 66 12.35 -0.81 11.48
CA ASN A 66 12.66 -0.35 10.12
C ASN A 66 12.07 -1.29 9.06
N ILE A 67 11.53 -0.70 7.99
CA ILE A 67 11.12 -1.43 6.79
C ILE A 67 12.36 -1.73 5.97
N SER A 68 12.67 -3.01 5.76
CA SER A 68 13.80 -3.41 4.90
C SER A 68 13.36 -3.75 3.47
N LYS A 69 12.11 -4.18 3.31
CA LYS A 69 11.62 -4.78 2.07
C LYS A 69 10.11 -4.64 1.96
N ILE A 70 9.66 -4.45 0.73
CA ILE A 70 8.25 -4.58 0.35
C ILE A 70 8.13 -5.84 -0.53
N SER A 71 7.15 -6.70 -0.24
CA SER A 71 6.82 -7.89 -1.03
C SER A 71 5.34 -7.92 -1.37
N LYS A 72 4.97 -8.70 -2.38
CA LYS A 72 3.58 -9.06 -2.69
C LYS A 72 3.51 -10.57 -2.87
N GLY A 73 2.96 -11.28 -1.88
CA GLY A 73 2.82 -12.74 -1.95
C GLY A 73 4.17 -13.45 -2.13
N GLY A 74 5.21 -12.95 -1.45
CA GLY A 74 6.59 -13.47 -1.55
C GLY A 74 7.42 -12.93 -2.72
N GLN A 75 6.85 -12.15 -3.64
CA GLN A 75 7.60 -11.48 -4.71
C GLN A 75 8.02 -10.07 -4.28
N ASP A 76 9.31 -9.80 -4.26
CA ASP A 76 9.91 -8.51 -3.93
C ASP A 76 9.33 -7.39 -4.78
N GLN A 77 9.15 -6.20 -4.23
CA GLN A 77 8.76 -5.00 -4.96
C GLN A 77 9.94 -4.03 -4.98
N ILE A 78 10.38 -3.63 -6.17
CA ILE A 78 11.57 -2.82 -6.39
C ILE A 78 11.15 -1.37 -6.55
N LEU A 79 11.44 -0.53 -5.56
CA LEU A 79 11.16 0.91 -5.61
C LEU A 79 12.42 1.67 -6.03
N SER A 80 12.27 2.62 -6.96
CA SER A 80 13.36 3.48 -7.44
C SER A 80 12.99 4.96 -7.28
N PRO A 81 13.73 5.74 -6.46
CA PRO A 81 14.79 5.29 -5.53
C PRO A 81 14.24 4.47 -4.34
N GLY A 82 15.05 3.55 -3.79
CA GLY A 82 14.61 2.45 -2.92
C GLY A 82 15.04 2.49 -1.45
N ASN A 83 15.25 3.67 -0.85
CA ASN A 83 15.62 3.75 0.57
C ASN A 83 14.39 3.65 1.50
N LEU A 84 14.09 2.44 1.98
CA LEU A 84 12.91 2.14 2.80
C LEU A 84 13.10 2.39 4.30
N SER A 85 14.32 2.34 4.82
CA SER A 85 14.60 2.28 6.26
C SER A 85 14.25 3.56 7.02
N GLN A 86 14.10 4.67 6.31
CA GLN A 86 13.68 5.96 6.87
C GLN A 86 12.17 6.10 7.08
N TYR A 87 11.36 5.19 6.50
CA TYR A 87 9.91 5.30 6.53
C TYR A 87 9.30 4.42 7.61
N SER A 88 8.26 4.96 8.27
CA SER A 88 7.53 4.28 9.35
C SER A 88 6.31 3.49 8.86
N SER A 89 5.91 3.64 7.60
CA SER A 89 4.74 2.96 7.04
C SER A 89 4.82 2.87 5.52
N VAL A 90 4.02 1.96 4.97
CA VAL A 90 3.74 1.82 3.54
C VAL A 90 2.22 1.82 3.36
N SER A 91 1.70 2.77 2.61
CA SER A 91 0.30 2.72 2.17
C SER A 91 0.22 2.24 0.74
N VAL A 92 -0.77 1.42 0.43
CA VAL A 92 -1.02 0.94 -0.93
C VAL A 92 -2.46 1.20 -1.29
N TYR A 93 -2.64 1.78 -2.49
CA TYR A 93 -3.94 2.12 -3.01
C TYR A 93 -4.42 1.03 -3.96
N TYR A 94 -5.63 0.54 -3.74
CA TYR A 94 -6.31 -0.46 -4.56
C TYR A 94 -7.63 0.11 -5.06
N TRP A 95 -8.12 -0.43 -6.17
CA TRP A 95 -9.49 -0.13 -6.61
C TRP A 95 -10.50 -0.80 -5.67
N GLY A 96 -11.60 -0.11 -5.33
CA GLY A 96 -12.62 -0.65 -4.43
C GLY A 96 -13.27 -1.95 -4.91
N GLN A 97 -13.32 -2.17 -6.22
CA GLN A 97 -13.83 -3.39 -6.84
C GLN A 97 -12.77 -4.51 -6.96
N ASP A 98 -11.50 -4.24 -6.63
CA ASP A 98 -10.46 -5.25 -6.48
C ASP A 98 -10.51 -5.81 -5.05
N HIS A 99 -11.55 -6.61 -4.77
CA HIS A 99 -11.82 -7.15 -3.43
C HIS A 99 -10.68 -7.99 -2.86
N HIS A 100 -9.80 -8.51 -3.73
CA HIS A 100 -8.67 -9.34 -3.36
C HIS A 100 -7.36 -8.54 -3.24
N CYS A 101 -7.40 -7.22 -3.41
CA CYS A 101 -6.24 -6.33 -3.40
C CYS A 101 -5.09 -6.86 -4.29
N SER A 102 -5.47 -7.41 -5.44
CA SER A 102 -4.58 -8.17 -6.33
C SER A 102 -3.74 -7.26 -7.23
N LYS A 103 -4.21 -6.03 -7.48
CA LYS A 103 -3.65 -5.07 -8.43
C LYS A 103 -3.43 -3.70 -7.75
N PRO A 104 -2.31 -3.55 -7.02
CA PRO A 104 -1.96 -2.27 -6.42
C PRO A 104 -1.80 -1.19 -7.49
N LEU A 105 -2.36 -0.01 -7.24
CA LEU A 105 -2.33 1.13 -8.17
C LEU A 105 -1.15 2.05 -7.88
N LEU A 106 -0.95 2.41 -6.62
CA LEU A 106 0.13 3.26 -6.13
C LEU A 106 0.65 2.76 -4.78
N ILE A 107 1.92 2.98 -4.51
CA ILE A 107 2.55 2.82 -3.19
C ILE A 107 2.92 4.21 -2.66
N GLN A 108 2.64 4.48 -1.39
CA GLN A 108 3.07 5.68 -0.68
C GLN A 108 3.95 5.27 0.50
N LEU A 109 5.09 5.92 0.67
CA LEU A 109 5.97 5.72 1.82
C LEU A 109 5.77 6.82 2.87
N GLY A 110 5.56 6.43 4.13
CA GLY A 110 5.25 7.37 5.21
C GLY A 110 3.94 8.13 5.00
N SER A 111 3.82 9.31 5.64
CA SER A 111 2.66 10.19 5.57
C SER A 111 2.81 11.37 4.60
N GLY A 112 3.95 11.49 3.93
CA GLY A 112 4.28 12.58 3.02
C GLY A 112 3.85 12.32 1.57
N ASN A 113 4.39 13.11 0.64
CA ASN A 113 4.12 12.98 -0.80
C ASN A 113 5.10 12.04 -1.52
N GLU A 114 5.46 10.93 -0.87
CA GLU A 114 6.41 9.94 -1.39
C GLU A 114 5.65 8.83 -2.11
N TYR A 115 5.16 9.13 -3.31
CA TYR A 115 4.37 8.20 -4.11
C TYR A 115 5.18 7.51 -5.20
N TYR A 116 4.86 6.24 -5.43
CA TYR A 116 5.49 5.37 -6.39
C TYR A 116 4.43 4.75 -7.29
N LYS A 117 4.65 4.85 -8.60
CA LYS A 117 3.79 4.26 -9.62
C LYS A 117 4.45 3.05 -10.25
N TYR A 118 3.62 2.10 -10.65
CA TYR A 118 4.07 0.90 -11.32
C TYR A 118 4.69 1.22 -12.68
N VAL A 119 5.78 0.54 -13.01
CA VAL A 119 6.40 0.58 -14.33
C VAL A 119 5.88 -0.60 -15.13
N SER A 120 5.66 -0.41 -16.43
CA SER A 120 4.94 -1.23 -17.42
C SER A 120 5.01 -2.77 -17.32
N SER A 121 5.97 -3.38 -16.64
CA SER A 121 6.00 -4.82 -16.36
C SER A 121 6.81 -5.20 -15.12
N GLY A 122 6.43 -6.31 -14.48
CA GLY A 122 7.16 -6.94 -13.38
C GLY A 122 6.73 -6.48 -11.98
N ASN A 123 7.69 -6.08 -11.17
CA ASN A 123 7.57 -5.75 -9.76
C ASN A 123 8.22 -4.39 -9.42
N SER A 124 8.41 -3.55 -10.43
CA SER A 124 9.16 -2.30 -10.35
C SER A 124 8.26 -1.08 -10.24
N TRP A 125 8.69 -0.12 -9.42
CA TRP A 125 7.95 1.08 -9.08
C TRP A 125 8.87 2.30 -9.13
N ASN A 126 8.45 3.35 -9.82
CA ASN A 126 9.20 4.60 -9.90
C ASN A 126 8.51 5.69 -9.07
N LYS A 127 9.31 6.45 -8.32
CA LYS A 127 8.82 7.64 -7.63
C LYS A 127 8.21 8.61 -8.65
N ASP A 128 7.02 9.11 -8.34
CA ASP A 128 6.35 10.14 -9.13
C ASP A 128 6.12 11.37 -8.25
N GLY A 129 7.06 12.31 -8.32
CA GLY A 129 7.02 13.57 -7.56
C GLY A 129 5.92 14.54 -8.01
N SER A 130 5.17 14.23 -9.08
CA SER A 130 4.01 15.04 -9.49
C SER A 130 2.72 14.66 -8.75
N ILE A 131 2.76 13.61 -7.91
CA ILE A 131 1.62 13.18 -7.11
C ILE A 131 1.58 13.99 -5.81
N THR A 132 0.52 14.76 -5.65
CA THR A 132 0.17 15.53 -4.44
C THR A 132 -1.23 15.11 -3.98
N SER A 133 -1.69 15.60 -2.83
CA SER A 133 -3.07 15.38 -2.39
C SER A 133 -4.11 15.80 -3.43
N SER A 134 -3.86 16.89 -4.16
CA SER A 134 -4.77 17.41 -5.20
C SER A 134 -4.75 16.60 -6.49
N THR A 135 -3.64 15.93 -6.83
CA THR A 135 -3.51 15.14 -8.07
C THR A 135 -3.63 13.62 -7.84
N LEU A 136 -3.68 13.17 -6.58
CA LEU A 136 -3.71 11.75 -6.21
C LEU A 136 -4.88 11.01 -6.86
N ARG A 137 -6.09 11.57 -6.83
CA ARG A 137 -7.28 10.94 -7.45
C ARG A 137 -7.09 10.72 -8.94
N GLU A 138 -6.73 11.75 -9.68
CA GLU A 138 -6.48 11.68 -11.13
C GLU A 138 -5.40 10.63 -11.47
N LYS A 139 -4.37 10.53 -10.65
CA LYS A 139 -3.28 9.56 -10.83
C LYS A 139 -3.73 8.13 -10.55
N LEU A 140 -4.59 7.93 -9.55
CA LEU A 140 -5.25 6.65 -9.30
C LEU A 140 -6.19 6.27 -10.45
N ASP A 141 -6.96 7.21 -11.00
CA ASP A 141 -7.84 6.99 -12.16
C ASP A 141 -7.02 6.49 -13.36
N LYS A 142 -5.90 7.15 -13.65
CA LYS A 142 -4.97 6.76 -14.73
C LYS A 142 -4.41 5.36 -14.50
N GLN A 143 -3.91 5.05 -13.30
CA GLN A 143 -3.42 3.71 -12.98
C GLN A 143 -4.52 2.66 -13.05
N ASN A 144 -5.72 2.98 -12.59
CA ASN A 144 -6.86 2.07 -12.60
C ASN A 144 -7.30 1.75 -14.04
N CYS A 145 -7.35 2.76 -14.91
CA CYS A 145 -7.61 2.58 -16.34
C CYS A 145 -6.57 1.66 -16.99
N SER A 146 -5.28 1.89 -16.73
CA SER A 146 -4.21 1.04 -17.31
C SER A 146 -4.19 -0.39 -16.75
N ARG A 147 -4.45 -0.59 -15.44
CA ARG A 147 -4.26 -1.88 -14.76
C ARG A 147 -5.52 -2.73 -14.63
N ASN A 148 -6.66 -2.08 -14.47
CA ASN A 148 -7.96 -2.74 -14.32
C ASN A 148 -8.84 -2.62 -15.56
N LYS A 149 -8.41 -1.86 -16.59
CA LYS A 149 -9.26 -1.49 -17.73
C LYS A 149 -10.55 -0.81 -17.26
N ALA A 150 -10.49 -0.16 -16.11
CA ALA A 150 -11.61 0.58 -15.54
C ALA A 150 -11.77 1.88 -16.33
N HIS A 151 -12.90 2.02 -17.02
CA HIS A 151 -13.26 3.26 -17.68
C HIS A 151 -14.25 4.01 -16.81
N ILE A 152 -13.92 5.26 -16.49
CA ILE A 152 -14.89 6.18 -15.87
C ILE A 152 -15.72 6.74 -17.02
N ILE A 153 -16.97 6.30 -17.12
CA ILE A 153 -17.95 6.91 -18.01
C ILE A 153 -18.64 7.99 -17.19
N ASN A 154 -18.48 9.25 -17.59
CA ASN A 154 -19.27 10.33 -17.02
C ASN A 154 -20.67 10.25 -17.65
N LEU A 155 -21.70 10.03 -16.82
CA LEU A 155 -23.10 9.94 -17.26
C LEU A 155 -23.85 11.27 -17.06
N GLU A 156 -23.15 12.35 -16.73
CA GLU A 156 -23.74 13.68 -16.52
C GLU A 156 -23.96 14.49 -17.81
N GLU A 157 -23.76 13.93 -18.99
CA GLU A 157 -24.19 14.58 -20.23
C GLU A 157 -25.70 14.35 -20.46
N ARG A 158 -26.51 15.29 -19.98
CA ARG A 158 -27.91 15.47 -20.38
C ARG A 158 -28.17 16.90 -20.84
#